data_AF-A0A7W3TMS2-F1
#
_entry.id   AF-A0A7W3TMS2-F1
#
_cell.length_a   1.000
_cell.length_b   1.000
_cell.length_c   1.000
_cell.angle_alpha   90.00
_cell.angle_beta   90.00
_cell.angle_gamma   90.00
#
_symmetry.space_group_name_H-M   'P 1'
#
loop_
_entity.id
_entity.type
_entity.pdbx_description
1 polymer ?
#
loop_
_entity_poly.entity_id
_entity_poly.type
_entity_poly.pdbx_seq_one_letter_code
_entity_poly.pdbx_strand_id
1 'polypeptide(L)'
;MTSECISNEVVKESAPLIPEADRDKLRSYFHLFVGRPDSAQKVFTRRVTVAIGAVQDLHERILEKLNTHHIESLVANAEVLFEDRSSIQFGGWSEFEAHRWTTSKTTKELRLRWDFLLSVRGFELPQRHCITVKIASDVKPFEVLQAVLSKDPDVDDPADFVFAPVICRVDFISHSLSQELIALVDEWNKSLPKPEGRANWLIKLDRHKGRIAHLIRAATPTLIALAAIVLFQNVFSSVGIATIESVSRMMVWVLYSIFAIYISDRFSSVLAGVAYKSIDDFGRYSVLHLTSGDRDKFHKIAEKNKSIMVRFFVSSALSFLINVGSSLFVAWSWAGS
;
A
#
# COMPACT_ATOMS: atom_id res chain seq x y z
N MET A 1 3.33 -8.29 -80.38
CA MET A 1 3.26 -9.38 -79.39
C MET A 1 4.39 -9.13 -78.40
N THR A 2 4.14 -8.63 -77.18
CA THR A 2 3.68 -9.42 -76.00
C THR A 2 4.62 -10.60 -75.74
N SER A 3 5.39 -10.75 -74.66
CA SER A 3 5.42 -10.10 -73.32
C SER A 3 6.79 -10.38 -72.61
N GLU A 4 7.12 -10.10 -71.34
CA GLU A 4 6.50 -9.47 -70.14
C GLU A 4 7.65 -8.78 -69.31
N CYS A 5 7.44 -7.79 -68.44
CA CYS A 5 7.37 -7.85 -66.95
C CYS A 5 8.20 -8.98 -66.26
N ILE A 6 8.92 -8.78 -65.14
CA ILE A 6 8.44 -8.29 -63.82
C ILE A 6 9.59 -7.73 -62.93
N SER A 7 9.28 -6.64 -62.20
CA SER A 7 9.84 -6.07 -60.95
C SER A 7 11.34 -6.04 -60.61
N ASN A 8 11.81 -4.82 -60.30
CA ASN A 8 12.63 -4.56 -59.11
C ASN A 8 12.39 -3.11 -58.62
N GLU A 9 11.29 -2.87 -57.91
CA GLU A 9 11.04 -1.59 -57.23
C GLU A 9 11.68 -1.60 -55.83
N VAL A 10 12.81 -0.90 -55.69
CA VAL A 10 13.33 -0.52 -54.38
C VAL A 10 12.65 0.78 -53.98
N VAL A 11 11.74 0.69 -53.01
CA VAL A 11 11.09 1.85 -52.38
C VAL A 11 12.16 2.75 -51.76
N LYS A 12 12.33 3.97 -52.29
CA LYS A 12 13.20 4.98 -51.69
C LYS A 12 12.54 5.58 -50.46
N GLU A 13 13.15 5.30 -49.32
CA GLU A 13 12.84 5.83 -48.00
C GLU A 13 12.80 7.38 -48.01
N SER A 14 11.70 7.95 -47.51
CA SER A 14 11.52 9.40 -47.41
C SER A 14 12.33 9.96 -46.23
N ALA A 15 13.31 10.81 -46.51
CA ALA A 15 14.18 11.40 -45.50
C ALA A 15 13.43 12.20 -44.41
N PRO A 16 13.90 12.21 -43.16
CA PRO A 16 13.29 12.98 -42.08
C PRO A 16 13.46 14.49 -42.33
N LEU A 17 12.33 15.20 -42.42
CA LEU A 17 12.23 16.60 -42.87
C LEU A 17 12.74 17.69 -41.90
N ILE A 18 13.42 17.34 -40.81
CA ILE A 18 13.97 18.31 -39.85
C ILE A 18 15.38 17.87 -39.40
N PRO A 19 16.44 18.67 -39.65
CA PRO A 19 17.76 18.42 -39.10
C PRO A 19 17.76 18.44 -37.57
N GLU A 20 18.49 17.54 -36.90
CA GLU A 20 18.54 17.49 -35.43
C GLU A 20 18.99 18.81 -34.79
N ALA A 21 19.93 19.51 -35.44
CA ALA A 21 20.41 20.82 -35.02
C ALA A 21 19.34 21.94 -34.99
N ASP A 22 18.19 21.73 -35.66
CA ASP A 22 17.05 22.65 -35.65
C ASP A 22 16.01 22.28 -34.59
N ARG A 23 15.91 20.98 -34.24
CA ARG A 23 15.07 20.51 -33.12
C ARG A 23 15.52 21.10 -31.78
N ASP A 24 16.81 21.15 -31.50
CA ASP A 24 17.31 21.72 -30.25
C ASP A 24 17.17 23.24 -30.19
N LYS A 25 17.21 23.93 -31.34
CA LYS A 25 16.91 25.36 -31.43
C LYS A 25 15.42 25.63 -31.23
N LEU A 26 14.54 24.90 -31.91
CA LEU A 26 13.09 24.98 -31.69
C LEU A 26 12.75 24.68 -30.22
N ARG A 27 13.43 23.71 -29.60
CA ARG A 27 13.30 23.39 -28.19
C ARG A 27 13.79 24.52 -27.27
N SER A 28 14.91 25.19 -27.59
CA SER A 28 15.38 26.33 -26.80
C SER A 28 14.50 27.57 -26.96
N TYR A 29 13.98 27.85 -28.16
CA TYR A 29 12.96 28.88 -28.37
C TYR A 29 11.67 28.54 -27.62
N PHE A 30 11.18 27.29 -27.67
CA PHE A 30 10.02 26.85 -26.90
C PHE A 30 10.23 27.01 -25.39
N HIS A 31 11.42 26.68 -24.87
CA HIS A 31 11.78 26.92 -23.47
C HIS A 31 11.90 28.41 -23.10
N LEU A 32 12.31 29.27 -24.04
CA LEU A 32 12.30 30.73 -23.87
C LEU A 32 10.87 31.30 -23.83
N PHE A 33 9.94 30.75 -24.61
CA PHE A 33 8.54 31.22 -24.65
C PHE A 33 7.66 30.70 -23.50
N VAL A 34 7.89 29.47 -23.04
CA VAL A 34 7.05 28.80 -22.01
C VAL A 34 7.64 28.94 -20.59
N GLY A 35 8.87 29.44 -20.49
CA GLY A 35 9.70 29.26 -19.30
C GLY A 35 10.05 27.78 -19.07
N ARG A 36 10.88 27.53 -18.07
CA ARG A 36 11.05 26.18 -17.52
C ARG A 36 10.19 26.10 -16.26
N PRO A 37 9.01 25.46 -16.29
CA PRO A 37 8.23 25.31 -15.08
C PRO A 37 9.00 24.41 -14.11
N ASP A 38 9.22 24.91 -12.90
CA ASP A 38 9.68 24.09 -11.79
C ASP A 38 8.52 23.23 -11.29
N SER A 39 8.82 22.11 -10.65
CA SER A 39 7.80 21.17 -10.16
C SER A 39 7.95 20.94 -8.67
N ALA A 40 6.91 21.21 -7.89
CA ALA A 40 6.81 20.80 -6.51
C ALA A 40 5.87 19.58 -6.41
N GLN A 41 6.22 18.64 -5.54
CA GLN A 41 5.43 17.45 -5.28
C GLN A 41 5.30 17.25 -3.77
N LYS A 42 4.09 16.90 -3.33
CA LYS A 42 3.81 16.47 -1.94
C LYS A 42 3.08 15.14 -1.97
N VAL A 43 3.48 14.24 -1.07
CA VAL A 43 2.91 12.89 -0.95
C VAL A 43 2.18 12.78 0.38
N PHE A 44 0.93 12.33 0.34
CA PHE A 44 0.09 12.23 1.52
C PHE A 44 -0.03 10.78 1.99
N THR A 45 0.64 10.47 3.10
CA THR A 45 0.67 9.14 3.76
C THR A 45 -0.59 8.82 4.58
N ARG A 46 -1.55 9.75 4.66
CA ARG A 46 -2.78 9.58 5.43
C ARG A 46 -3.71 8.57 4.75
N ARG A 47 -4.16 7.57 5.51
CA ARG A 47 -5.23 6.65 5.10
C ARG A 47 -6.56 7.41 4.95
N VAL A 48 -7.10 7.43 3.73
CA VAL A 48 -8.34 8.13 3.36
C VAL A 48 -9.23 7.25 2.49
N THR A 49 -10.53 7.51 2.51
CA THR A 49 -11.50 6.96 1.55
C THR A 49 -12.05 8.08 0.70
N VAL A 50 -11.91 7.97 -0.62
CA VAL A 50 -12.31 8.98 -1.60
C VAL A 50 -13.55 8.50 -2.34
N ALA A 51 -14.66 9.20 -2.14
CA ALA A 51 -15.90 9.06 -2.90
C ALA A 51 -16.02 10.17 -3.95
N ILE A 52 -16.93 10.01 -4.91
CA ILE A 52 -17.14 10.96 -6.03
C ILE A 52 -17.38 12.41 -5.55
N GLY A 53 -18.19 12.60 -4.50
CA GLY A 53 -18.47 13.93 -3.95
C GLY A 53 -17.25 14.63 -3.34
N ALA A 54 -16.28 13.87 -2.82
CA ALA A 54 -15.02 14.44 -2.35
C ALA A 54 -14.11 14.87 -3.51
N VAL A 55 -14.22 14.22 -4.67
CA VAL A 55 -13.53 14.63 -5.90
C VAL A 55 -14.16 15.90 -6.49
N GLN A 56 -15.47 16.07 -6.35
CA GLN A 56 -16.18 17.32 -6.68
C GLN A 56 -15.76 18.48 -5.76
N ASP A 57 -15.78 18.29 -4.43
CA ASP A 57 -15.31 19.27 -3.44
C ASP A 57 -13.84 19.71 -3.70
N LEU A 58 -12.95 18.79 -4.12
CA LEU A 58 -11.59 19.16 -4.52
C LEU A 58 -11.57 20.08 -5.75
N HIS A 59 -12.37 19.76 -6.77
CA HIS A 59 -12.45 20.55 -7.99
C HIS A 59 -13.01 21.95 -7.71
N GLU A 60 -14.08 22.05 -6.92
CA GLU A 60 -14.70 23.31 -6.52
C GLU A 60 -13.71 24.21 -5.74
N ARG A 61 -12.99 23.66 -4.75
CA ARG A 61 -11.94 24.40 -4.02
C ARG A 61 -10.85 24.92 -4.95
N ILE A 62 -10.39 24.09 -5.90
CA ILE A 62 -9.38 24.51 -6.88
C ILE A 62 -9.94 25.62 -7.77
N LEU A 63 -11.17 25.49 -8.28
CA LEU A 63 -11.81 26.55 -9.07
C LEU A 63 -11.94 27.87 -8.28
N GLU A 64 -12.44 27.82 -7.05
CA GLU A 64 -12.59 29.00 -6.20
C GLU A 64 -11.24 29.71 -5.99
N LYS A 65 -10.19 28.93 -5.66
CA LYS A 65 -8.84 29.47 -5.50
C LYS A 65 -8.30 30.07 -6.80
N LEU A 66 -8.46 29.38 -7.92
CA LEU A 66 -8.02 29.82 -9.24
C LEU A 66 -8.75 31.10 -9.70
N ASN A 67 -10.05 31.23 -9.42
CA ASN A 67 -10.85 32.43 -9.73
C ASN A 67 -10.40 33.70 -8.98
N THR A 68 -9.61 33.58 -7.90
CA THR A 68 -8.98 34.75 -7.25
C THR A 68 -7.81 35.33 -8.03
N HIS A 69 -7.37 34.67 -9.10
CA HIS A 69 -6.27 35.07 -9.97
C HIS A 69 -6.74 35.38 -11.40
N HIS A 70 -5.98 36.21 -12.13
CA HIS A 70 -6.24 36.50 -13.54
C HIS A 70 -5.79 35.33 -14.43
N ILE A 71 -6.73 34.42 -14.67
CA ILE A 71 -6.58 33.23 -15.52
C ILE A 71 -7.28 33.48 -16.86
N GLU A 72 -6.59 33.16 -17.95
CA GLU A 72 -7.12 33.34 -19.32
C GLU A 72 -7.74 32.07 -19.88
N SER A 73 -7.25 30.90 -19.45
CA SER A 73 -7.84 29.61 -19.79
C SER A 73 -7.60 28.59 -18.68
N LEU A 74 -8.57 27.70 -18.51
CA LEU A 74 -8.50 26.55 -17.60
C LEU A 74 -9.12 25.35 -18.29
N VAL A 75 -8.39 24.23 -18.30
CA VAL A 75 -8.87 22.92 -18.76
C VAL A 75 -8.69 21.93 -17.63
N ALA A 76 -9.78 21.28 -17.22
CA ALA A 76 -9.80 20.29 -16.16
C ALA A 76 -10.17 18.92 -16.74
N ASN A 77 -9.22 17.98 -16.65
CA ASN A 77 -9.31 16.63 -17.19
C ASN A 77 -9.28 15.59 -16.07
N ALA A 78 -9.95 14.47 -16.28
CA ALA A 78 -9.91 13.32 -15.38
C ALA A 78 -9.55 12.06 -16.15
N GLU A 79 -8.77 11.17 -15.53
CA GLU A 79 -8.44 9.85 -16.05
C GLU A 79 -8.68 8.82 -14.95
N VAL A 80 -9.46 7.79 -15.26
CA VAL A 80 -9.77 6.68 -14.36
C VAL A 80 -9.21 5.41 -14.95
N LEU A 81 -8.27 4.79 -14.25
CA LEU A 81 -7.65 3.52 -14.59
C LEU A 81 -8.22 2.40 -13.71
N PHE A 82 -8.70 1.33 -14.33
CA PHE A 82 -9.25 0.15 -13.66
C PHE A 82 -8.20 -0.95 -13.47
N GLU A 83 -8.49 -1.93 -12.61
CA GLU A 83 -7.59 -3.08 -12.38
C GLU A 83 -7.35 -3.95 -13.63
N ASP A 84 -8.32 -3.99 -14.56
CA ASP A 84 -8.24 -4.72 -15.83
C ASP A 84 -7.35 -4.03 -16.89
N ARG A 85 -6.68 -2.93 -16.52
CA ARG A 85 -5.85 -2.06 -17.38
C ARG A 85 -6.63 -1.25 -18.41
N SER A 86 -7.97 -1.29 -18.41
CA SER A 86 -8.75 -0.31 -19.17
C SER A 86 -8.75 1.03 -18.44
N SER A 87 -8.82 2.12 -19.21
CA SER A 87 -8.99 3.47 -18.68
C SER A 87 -10.12 4.21 -19.38
N ILE A 88 -10.69 5.20 -18.70
CA ILE A 88 -11.56 6.21 -19.27
C ILE A 88 -10.87 7.56 -19.06
N GLN A 89 -10.69 8.31 -20.14
CA GLN A 89 -10.17 9.66 -20.13
C GLN A 89 -11.32 10.62 -20.47
N PHE A 90 -11.47 11.67 -19.67
CA PHE A 90 -12.45 12.72 -19.81
C PHE A 90 -11.71 14.00 -20.25
N GLY A 91 -12.11 14.56 -21.39
CA GLY A 91 -11.51 15.77 -21.98
C GLY A 91 -12.05 17.07 -21.38
N GLY A 92 -13.01 16.97 -20.46
CA GLY A 92 -13.52 18.07 -19.66
C GLY A 92 -14.22 17.59 -18.40
N TRP A 93 -14.29 18.46 -17.40
CA TRP A 93 -14.90 18.16 -16.11
C TRP A 93 -16.39 17.79 -16.21
N SER A 94 -17.14 18.46 -17.09
CA SER A 94 -18.56 18.19 -17.34
C SER A 94 -18.82 16.76 -17.82
N GLU A 95 -17.90 16.16 -18.57
CA GLU A 95 -17.99 14.75 -19.00
C GLU A 95 -17.81 13.79 -17.82
N PHE A 96 -16.90 14.11 -16.90
CA PHE A 96 -16.65 13.34 -15.68
C PHE A 96 -17.84 13.40 -14.72
N GLU A 97 -18.43 14.58 -14.53
CA GLU A 97 -19.61 14.78 -13.68
C GLU A 97 -20.86 14.12 -14.25
N ALA A 98 -21.08 14.21 -15.57
CA ALA A 98 -22.20 13.53 -16.24
C ALA A 98 -22.04 12.00 -16.30
N HIS A 99 -20.85 11.46 -16.00
CA HIS A 99 -20.57 10.02 -16.11
C HIS A 99 -21.31 9.20 -15.05
N ARG A 100 -21.98 8.13 -15.48
CA ARG A 100 -22.68 7.21 -14.57
C ARG A 100 -21.74 6.10 -14.10
N TRP A 101 -21.27 6.20 -12.85
CA TRP A 101 -20.34 5.27 -12.19
C TRP A 101 -20.93 3.87 -11.83
N THR A 102 -21.88 3.36 -12.63
CA THR A 102 -22.55 2.07 -12.40
C THR A 102 -21.70 0.85 -12.77
N THR A 103 -20.50 1.05 -13.32
CA THR A 103 -19.58 0.01 -13.80
C THR A 103 -19.17 -0.98 -12.69
N SER A 104 -19.06 -2.27 -13.03
CA SER A 104 -18.63 -3.35 -12.12
C SER A 104 -17.10 -3.47 -11.95
N LYS A 105 -16.32 -2.66 -12.67
CA LYS A 105 -14.86 -2.64 -12.62
C LYS A 105 -14.38 -1.89 -11.38
N THR A 106 -13.40 -2.45 -10.68
CA THR A 106 -12.69 -1.78 -9.59
C THR A 106 -11.69 -0.74 -10.13
N THR A 107 -11.69 0.43 -9.51
CA THR A 107 -10.77 1.53 -9.78
C THR A 107 -9.41 1.29 -9.12
N LYS A 108 -8.34 1.47 -9.88
CA LYS A 108 -6.95 1.35 -9.41
C LYS A 108 -6.32 2.72 -9.14
N GLU A 109 -6.45 3.63 -10.09
CA GLU A 109 -5.87 4.99 -10.06
C GLU A 109 -6.87 5.99 -10.65
N LEU A 110 -7.11 7.09 -9.94
CA LEU A 110 -7.80 8.28 -10.44
C LEU A 110 -6.76 9.39 -10.55
N ARG A 111 -6.67 10.03 -11.72
CA ARG A 111 -5.77 11.15 -11.98
C ARG A 111 -6.60 12.35 -12.41
N LEU A 112 -6.48 13.43 -11.66
CA LEU A 112 -7.13 14.72 -11.92
C LEU A 112 -6.05 15.70 -12.35
N ARG A 113 -6.30 16.44 -13.43
CA ARG A 113 -5.35 17.41 -13.98
C ARG A 113 -6.05 18.73 -14.32
N TRP A 114 -5.55 19.83 -13.77
CA TRP A 114 -5.97 21.18 -14.10
C TRP A 114 -4.80 21.89 -14.79
N ASP A 115 -4.99 22.29 -16.05
CA ASP A 115 -4.00 22.97 -16.88
C ASP A 115 -4.53 24.39 -17.15
N PHE A 116 -3.78 25.42 -16.77
CA PHE A 116 -4.27 26.81 -16.85
C PHE A 116 -3.18 27.81 -17.24
N LEU A 117 -3.62 28.90 -17.88
CA LEU A 117 -2.78 30.04 -18.26
C LEU A 117 -3.00 31.19 -17.27
N LEU A 118 -1.93 31.60 -16.61
CA LEU A 118 -1.93 32.65 -15.58
C LEU A 118 -1.16 33.87 -16.07
N SER A 119 -1.74 35.07 -15.96
CA SER A 119 -1.01 36.31 -16.22
C SER A 119 -0.10 36.63 -15.01
N VAL A 120 1.22 36.50 -15.19
CA VAL A 120 2.24 36.73 -14.16
C VAL A 120 2.92 38.07 -14.37
N ARG A 121 2.98 38.91 -13.33
CA ARG A 121 3.67 40.21 -13.38
C ARG A 121 5.13 40.02 -13.78
N GLY A 122 5.54 40.65 -14.89
CA GLY A 122 6.89 40.54 -15.45
C GLY A 122 6.99 39.68 -16.72
N PHE A 123 5.91 39.00 -17.12
CA PHE A 123 5.81 38.32 -18.41
C PHE A 123 4.73 38.99 -19.27
N GLU A 124 5.02 39.21 -20.56
CA GLU A 124 4.06 39.77 -21.52
C GLU A 124 3.01 38.74 -21.95
N LEU A 125 3.35 37.44 -21.88
CA LEU A 125 2.50 36.32 -22.26
C LEU A 125 2.03 35.53 -21.04
N PRO A 126 0.80 34.98 -21.05
CA PRO A 126 0.29 34.10 -20.01
C PRO A 126 1.16 32.85 -19.84
N GLN A 127 1.43 32.49 -18.59
CA GLN A 127 2.33 31.40 -18.25
C GLN A 127 1.56 30.15 -17.84
N ARG A 128 1.94 29.02 -18.42
CA ARG A 128 1.27 27.73 -18.21
C ARG A 128 1.64 27.13 -16.85
N HIS A 129 0.61 26.80 -16.09
CA HIS A 129 0.69 26.11 -14.81
C HIS A 129 -0.15 24.83 -14.88
N CYS A 130 0.27 23.77 -14.19
CA CYS A 130 -0.43 22.49 -14.20
C CYS A 130 -0.47 21.86 -12.81
N ILE A 131 -1.66 21.59 -12.29
CA ILE A 131 -1.87 20.80 -11.08
C ILE A 131 -2.22 19.38 -11.53
N THR A 132 -1.55 18.37 -10.95
CA THR A 132 -1.90 16.96 -11.09
C THR A 132 -2.10 16.35 -9.70
N VAL A 133 -3.33 15.92 -9.40
CA VAL A 133 -3.63 15.12 -8.20
C VAL A 133 -3.88 13.69 -8.64
N LYS A 134 -3.03 12.78 -8.16
CA LYS A 134 -3.12 11.34 -8.39
C LYS A 134 -3.58 10.67 -7.10
N ILE A 135 -4.60 9.83 -7.21
CA ILE A 135 -5.17 9.04 -6.12
C ILE A 135 -5.08 7.57 -6.53
N ALA A 136 -4.35 6.75 -5.78
CA ALA A 136 -4.09 5.36 -6.14
C ALA A 136 -4.35 4.41 -4.96
N SER A 137 -4.87 3.22 -5.26
CA SER A 137 -5.01 2.15 -4.26
C SER A 137 -3.66 1.51 -3.89
N ASP A 138 -2.71 1.48 -4.83
CA ASP A 138 -1.34 1.00 -4.63
C ASP A 138 -0.35 2.04 -5.19
N VAL A 139 0.65 2.44 -4.40
CA VAL A 139 1.71 3.36 -4.85
C VAL A 139 2.81 2.57 -5.56
N LYS A 140 3.34 3.08 -6.68
CA LYS A 140 4.50 2.44 -7.31
C LYS A 140 5.77 2.77 -6.50
N PRO A 141 6.67 1.80 -6.23
CA PRO A 141 7.91 2.07 -5.48
C PRO A 141 8.80 3.17 -6.09
N PHE A 142 8.74 3.37 -7.41
CA PHE A 142 9.44 4.46 -8.10
C PHE A 142 8.86 5.85 -7.80
N GLU A 143 7.54 5.96 -7.65
CA GLU A 143 6.86 7.23 -7.30
C GLU A 143 7.17 7.61 -5.84
N VAL A 144 7.26 6.61 -4.95
CA VAL A 144 7.78 6.76 -3.57
C VAL A 144 9.23 7.25 -3.58
N LEU A 145 10.11 6.59 -4.34
CA LEU A 145 11.53 6.94 -4.39
C LEU A 145 11.74 8.38 -4.89
N GLN A 146 10.99 8.81 -5.91
CA GLN A 146 11.01 10.20 -6.37
C GLN A 146 10.61 11.17 -5.26
N ALA A 147 9.53 10.87 -4.52
CA ALA A 147 9.06 11.71 -3.42
C ALA A 147 10.09 11.87 -2.29
N VAL A 148 10.71 10.75 -1.86
CA VAL A 148 11.78 10.73 -0.85
C VAL A 148 12.97 11.59 -1.31
N LEU A 149 13.38 11.45 -2.58
CA LEU A 149 14.49 12.22 -3.16
C LEU A 149 14.18 13.73 -3.31
N SER A 150 12.91 14.12 -3.42
CA SER A 150 12.49 15.53 -3.51
C SER A 150 12.39 16.28 -2.16
N LYS A 151 12.82 15.67 -1.05
CA LYS A 151 12.87 16.24 0.32
C LYS A 151 11.50 16.66 0.89
N ASP A 152 10.80 15.69 1.48
CA ASP A 152 9.78 15.96 2.50
C ASP A 152 10.35 15.51 3.87
N PRO A 153 10.67 16.42 4.81
CA PRO A 153 11.37 16.08 6.07
C PRO A 153 10.46 15.43 7.14
N ASP A 154 9.14 15.41 6.94
CA ASP A 154 8.15 14.97 7.94
C ASP A 154 7.83 13.45 7.89
N VAL A 155 8.65 12.63 7.20
CA VAL A 155 8.37 11.18 7.02
C VAL A 155 9.48 10.30 7.60
N ASP A 156 9.31 9.92 8.87
CA ASP A 156 10.28 9.17 9.68
C ASP A 156 10.47 7.69 9.28
N ASP A 157 9.49 7.06 8.61
CA ASP A 157 9.50 5.61 8.33
C ASP A 157 9.18 5.30 6.85
N PRO A 158 10.05 4.56 6.11
CA PRO A 158 9.75 4.11 4.75
C PRO A 158 8.49 3.24 4.64
N ALA A 159 8.00 2.65 5.74
CA ALA A 159 6.73 1.93 5.78
C ALA A 159 5.51 2.84 5.54
N ASP A 160 5.56 4.13 5.89
CA ASP A 160 4.43 5.05 5.72
C ASP A 160 4.23 5.44 4.24
N PHE A 161 5.30 5.50 3.45
CA PHE A 161 5.21 5.71 2.00
C PHE A 161 4.52 4.56 1.26
N VAL A 162 4.55 3.34 1.79
CA VAL A 162 3.82 2.17 1.22
C VAL A 162 2.31 2.40 1.23
N PHE A 163 1.82 3.29 2.11
CA PHE A 163 0.41 3.63 2.29
C PHE A 163 0.10 5.09 1.95
N ALA A 164 0.70 5.66 0.90
CA ALA A 164 0.44 7.03 0.45
C ALA A 164 -0.61 7.13 -0.69
N PRO A 165 -1.93 7.13 -0.39
CA PRO A 165 -2.97 7.07 -1.41
C PRO A 165 -3.05 8.28 -2.34
N VAL A 166 -2.55 9.45 -1.93
CA VAL A 166 -2.67 10.70 -2.70
C VAL A 166 -1.30 11.33 -2.92
N ILE A 167 -1.05 11.74 -4.17
CA ILE A 167 0.12 12.48 -4.60
C ILE A 167 -0.37 13.76 -5.28
N CYS A 168 0.07 14.93 -4.82
CA CYS A 168 -0.12 16.19 -5.52
C CYS A 168 1.20 16.63 -6.14
N ARG A 169 1.17 17.00 -7.41
CA ARG A 169 2.26 17.65 -8.12
C ARG A 169 1.73 18.94 -8.75
N VAL A 170 2.48 20.02 -8.61
CA VAL A 170 2.21 21.29 -9.29
C VAL A 170 3.44 21.66 -10.09
N ASP A 171 3.27 21.82 -11.40
CA ASP A 171 4.23 22.44 -12.30
C ASP A 171 3.91 23.94 -12.39
N PHE A 172 4.87 24.80 -12.01
CA PHE A 172 4.65 26.22 -11.78
C PHE A 172 5.78 27.11 -12.31
N ILE A 173 5.47 28.39 -12.50
CA ILE A 173 6.49 29.45 -12.63
C ILE A 173 6.53 30.31 -11.35
N SER A 174 5.39 30.52 -10.68
CA SER A 174 5.35 31.14 -9.35
C SER A 174 5.34 30.12 -8.21
N HIS A 175 6.40 30.10 -7.39
CA HIS A 175 6.51 29.21 -6.24
C HIS A 175 5.43 29.46 -5.17
N SER A 176 4.99 30.72 -4.96
CA SER A 176 3.97 31.01 -3.94
C SER A 176 2.65 30.32 -4.26
N LEU A 177 2.18 30.43 -5.51
CA LEU A 177 0.97 29.78 -5.98
C LEU A 177 1.06 28.26 -5.84
N SER A 178 2.23 27.67 -6.12
CA SER A 178 2.42 26.23 -5.93
C SER A 178 2.24 25.79 -4.48
N GLN A 179 2.76 26.56 -3.51
CA GLN A 179 2.62 26.22 -2.10
C GLN A 179 1.17 26.38 -1.63
N GLU A 180 0.47 27.42 -2.09
CA GLU A 180 -0.96 27.64 -1.81
C GLU A 180 -1.84 26.50 -2.36
N LEU A 181 -1.56 26.03 -3.59
CA LEU A 181 -2.28 24.92 -4.21
C LEU A 181 -1.98 23.57 -3.53
N ILE A 182 -0.73 23.31 -3.14
CA ILE A 182 -0.36 22.11 -2.37
C ILE A 182 -1.03 22.13 -0.98
N ALA A 183 -1.08 23.29 -0.32
CA ALA A 183 -1.75 23.45 0.98
C ALA A 183 -3.26 23.20 0.89
N LEU A 184 -3.91 23.65 -0.19
CA LEU A 184 -5.32 23.39 -0.46
C LEU A 184 -5.61 21.89 -0.62
N VAL A 185 -4.77 21.16 -1.37
CA VAL A 185 -4.90 19.70 -1.50
C VAL A 185 -4.60 18.98 -0.18
N ASP A 186 -3.68 19.50 0.64
CA ASP A 186 -3.40 18.97 1.99
C ASP A 186 -4.58 19.16 2.95
N GLU A 187 -5.24 20.32 2.94
CA GLU A 187 -6.45 20.58 3.72
C GLU A 187 -7.62 19.70 3.29
N TRP A 188 -7.85 19.58 1.98
CA TRP A 188 -8.82 18.63 1.43
C TRP A 188 -8.51 17.18 1.86
N ASN A 189 -7.26 16.73 1.74
CA ASN A 189 -6.86 15.41 2.19
C ASN A 189 -7.02 15.23 3.72
N LYS A 190 -6.97 16.32 4.49
CA LYS A 190 -7.27 16.32 5.93
C LYS A 190 -8.77 16.24 6.25
N SER A 191 -9.65 16.76 5.38
CA SER A 191 -11.11 16.67 5.55
C SER A 191 -11.67 15.29 5.19
N LEU A 192 -11.01 14.55 4.29
CA LEU A 192 -11.43 13.22 3.84
C LEU A 192 -11.70 12.22 4.99
N PRO A 193 -12.77 11.41 4.91
CA PRO A 193 -13.04 10.40 5.92
C PRO A 193 -11.90 9.38 5.96
N LYS A 194 -11.51 9.01 7.18
CA LYS A 194 -10.62 7.87 7.40
C LYS A 194 -11.44 6.59 7.17
N PRO A 195 -10.90 5.54 6.53
CA PRO A 195 -11.57 4.25 6.42
C PRO A 195 -11.91 3.72 7.82
N GLU A 196 -12.99 2.93 7.95
CA GLU A 196 -13.40 2.36 9.24
C GLU A 196 -12.21 1.72 9.95
N GLY A 197 -11.92 2.26 11.14
CA GLY A 197 -10.58 2.17 11.69
C GLY A 197 -10.18 0.76 12.08
N ARG A 198 -9.02 0.31 11.58
CA ARG A 198 -8.20 -0.70 12.28
C ARG A 198 -8.02 -0.21 13.72
N ALA A 199 -8.70 -0.85 14.67
CA ALA A 199 -8.75 -0.37 16.05
C ALA A 199 -7.34 -0.13 16.62
N ASN A 200 -7.17 0.88 17.47
CA ASN A 200 -5.84 1.33 17.92
C ASN A 200 -4.96 0.21 18.50
N TRP A 201 -5.56 -0.84 19.07
CA TRP A 201 -4.83 -2.02 19.56
C TRP A 201 -4.25 -2.89 18.42
N LEU A 202 -4.92 -3.00 17.27
CA LEU A 202 -4.43 -3.72 16.08
C LEU A 202 -3.24 -3.00 15.41
N ILE A 203 -3.19 -1.67 15.47
CA ILE A 203 -2.03 -0.88 15.01
C ILE A 203 -0.82 -1.16 15.94
N LYS A 204 -1.04 -1.17 17.26
CA LYS A 204 -0.01 -1.57 18.24
C LYS A 204 0.44 -3.02 18.05
N LEU A 205 -0.47 -3.91 17.68
CA LEU A 205 -0.20 -5.33 17.41
C LEU A 205 0.70 -5.52 16.18
N ASP A 206 0.45 -4.78 15.10
CA ASP A 206 1.26 -4.81 13.87
C ASP A 206 2.72 -4.41 14.15
N ARG A 207 2.93 -3.32 14.91
CA ARG A 207 4.27 -2.89 15.37
C ARG A 207 5.02 -3.97 16.18
N HIS A 208 4.29 -4.93 16.76
CA HIS A 208 4.85 -6.00 17.58
C HIS A 208 4.72 -7.41 16.95
N LYS A 209 4.25 -7.54 15.70
CA LYS A 209 3.95 -8.85 15.07
C LYS A 209 5.12 -9.82 15.07
N GLY A 210 6.34 -9.31 14.86
CA GLY A 210 7.57 -10.09 14.94
C GLY A 210 7.85 -10.63 16.34
N ARG A 211 7.67 -9.80 17.39
CA ARG A 211 7.84 -10.23 18.79
C ARG A 211 6.77 -11.24 19.21
N ILE A 212 5.53 -11.05 18.78
CA ILE A 212 4.41 -11.97 19.06
C ILE A 212 4.65 -13.33 18.39
N ALA A 213 5.00 -13.34 17.11
CA ALA A 213 5.32 -14.57 16.38
C ALA A 213 6.54 -15.29 16.98
N HIS A 214 7.58 -14.55 17.39
CA HIS A 214 8.74 -15.13 18.07
C HIS A 214 8.38 -15.72 19.44
N LEU A 215 7.50 -15.05 20.22
CA LEU A 215 7.04 -15.54 21.51
C LEU A 215 6.20 -16.81 21.36
N ILE A 216 5.27 -16.87 20.40
CA ILE A 216 4.50 -18.08 20.07
C ILE A 216 5.45 -19.22 19.68
N ARG A 217 6.43 -18.94 18.80
CA ARG A 217 7.37 -19.96 18.33
C ARG A 217 8.24 -20.53 19.46
N ALA A 218 8.74 -19.67 20.35
CA ALA A 218 9.66 -20.06 21.42
C ALA A 218 8.94 -20.66 22.65
N ALA A 219 7.78 -20.14 23.04
CA ALA A 219 7.10 -20.55 24.28
C ALA A 219 6.61 -22.01 24.26
N THR A 220 6.01 -22.46 23.17
CA THR A 220 5.43 -23.81 23.09
C THR A 220 6.47 -24.94 23.21
N PRO A 221 7.57 -24.99 22.42
CA PRO A 221 8.59 -26.03 22.59
C PRO A 221 9.38 -25.92 23.90
N THR A 222 9.57 -24.72 24.46
CA THR A 222 10.26 -24.58 25.77
C THR A 222 9.39 -25.07 26.93
N LEU A 223 8.09 -24.81 26.93
CA LEU A 223 7.15 -25.36 27.92
C LEU A 223 7.00 -26.88 27.80
N ILE A 224 6.99 -27.43 26.58
CA ILE A 224 6.97 -28.89 26.37
C ILE A 224 8.28 -29.54 26.81
N ALA A 225 9.43 -28.91 26.58
CA ALA A 225 10.71 -29.39 27.12
C ALA A 225 10.75 -29.36 28.66
N LEU A 226 10.20 -28.32 29.29
CA LEU A 226 10.10 -28.23 30.75
C LEU A 226 9.11 -29.26 31.32
N ALA A 227 7.97 -29.49 30.67
CA ALA A 227 7.03 -30.55 31.01
C ALA A 227 7.65 -31.95 30.91
N ALA A 228 8.51 -32.16 29.91
CA ALA A 228 9.28 -33.39 29.80
C ALA A 228 10.24 -33.53 31.01
N ILE A 229 11.05 -32.53 31.33
CA ILE A 229 12.00 -32.60 32.46
C ILE A 229 11.30 -32.94 33.80
N VAL A 230 10.15 -32.31 34.09
CA VAL A 230 9.40 -32.59 35.33
C VAL A 230 8.79 -34.00 35.33
N LEU A 231 8.24 -34.45 34.19
CA LEU A 231 7.80 -35.85 34.04
C LEU A 231 8.92 -36.85 34.27
N PHE A 232 10.11 -36.59 33.75
CA PHE A 232 11.26 -37.44 33.96
C PHE A 232 11.62 -37.55 35.44
N GLN A 233 11.65 -36.42 36.16
CA GLN A 233 11.90 -36.43 37.60
C GLN A 233 10.85 -37.26 38.35
N ASN A 234 9.56 -37.09 38.04
CA ASN A 234 8.49 -37.80 38.76
C ASN A 234 8.41 -39.29 38.46
N VAL A 235 8.67 -39.71 37.21
CA VAL A 235 8.63 -41.13 36.82
C VAL A 235 9.86 -41.89 37.32
N PHE A 236 11.02 -41.24 37.45
CA PHE A 236 12.28 -41.89 37.81
C PHE A 236 12.81 -41.57 39.23
N SER A 237 12.16 -40.69 40.01
CA SER A 237 12.56 -40.35 41.39
C SER A 237 12.58 -41.54 42.36
N SER A 238 11.68 -42.49 42.17
CA SER A 238 11.54 -43.71 43.01
C SER A 238 12.40 -44.89 42.54
N VAL A 239 13.09 -44.75 41.40
CA VAL A 239 13.84 -45.84 40.76
C VAL A 239 15.27 -45.89 41.31
N GLY A 240 15.43 -46.55 42.46
CA GLY A 240 16.75 -46.78 43.07
C GLY A 240 17.67 -47.68 42.24
N ILE A 241 18.92 -47.23 42.06
CA ILE A 241 20.07 -47.90 41.40
C ILE A 241 19.82 -48.32 39.94
N ALA A 242 20.70 -47.89 39.04
CA ALA A 242 20.57 -48.08 37.59
C ALA A 242 20.62 -49.56 37.13
N THR A 243 19.47 -50.24 37.17
CA THR A 243 19.27 -51.53 36.47
C THR A 243 19.18 -51.31 34.96
N ILE A 244 19.54 -52.34 34.18
CA ILE A 244 19.54 -52.30 32.71
C ILE A 244 18.15 -51.91 32.15
N GLU A 245 17.07 -52.39 32.77
CA GLU A 245 15.70 -52.05 32.43
C GLU A 245 15.38 -50.55 32.65
N SER A 246 15.87 -49.98 33.75
CA SER A 246 15.69 -48.56 34.06
C SER A 246 16.47 -47.66 33.10
N VAL A 247 17.71 -48.04 32.74
CA VAL A 247 18.49 -47.34 31.69
C VAL A 247 17.77 -47.39 30.34
N SER A 248 17.23 -48.56 29.95
CA SER A 248 16.45 -48.72 28.72
C SER A 248 15.22 -47.80 28.70
N ARG A 249 14.44 -47.77 29.79
CA ARG A 249 13.28 -46.87 29.92
C ARG A 249 13.66 -45.39 29.87
N MET A 250 14.78 -44.99 30.47
CA MET A 250 15.29 -43.61 30.36
C MET A 250 15.66 -43.25 28.92
N MET A 251 16.34 -44.13 28.17
CA MET A 251 16.68 -43.89 26.76
C MET A 251 15.42 -43.74 25.89
N VAL A 252 14.44 -44.63 26.05
CA VAL A 252 13.15 -44.55 25.33
C VAL A 252 12.42 -43.24 25.66
N TRP A 253 12.41 -42.82 26.93
CA TRP A 253 11.82 -41.56 27.35
C TRP A 253 12.51 -40.34 26.69
N VAL A 254 13.84 -40.32 26.63
CA VAL A 254 14.61 -39.23 25.99
C VAL A 254 14.28 -39.15 24.49
N LEU A 255 14.19 -40.29 23.80
CA LEU A 255 13.83 -40.34 22.38
C LEU A 255 12.42 -39.78 22.12
N TYR A 256 11.42 -40.18 22.92
CA TYR A 256 10.06 -39.63 22.82
C TYR A 256 10.02 -38.14 23.12
N SER A 257 10.80 -37.65 24.08
CA SER A 257 10.85 -36.23 24.44
C SER A 257 11.49 -35.38 23.35
N ILE A 258 12.60 -35.84 22.76
CA ILE A 258 13.21 -35.18 21.58
C ILE A 258 12.23 -35.13 20.42
N PHE A 259 11.51 -36.24 20.15
CA PHE A 259 10.51 -36.30 19.10
C PHE A 259 9.31 -35.36 19.36
N ALA A 260 8.82 -35.29 20.60
CA ALA A 260 7.75 -34.38 20.99
C ALA A 260 8.16 -32.90 20.88
N ILE A 261 9.38 -32.54 21.29
CA ILE A 261 9.94 -31.19 21.14
C ILE A 261 10.07 -30.83 19.65
N TYR A 262 10.52 -31.77 18.80
CA TYR A 262 10.62 -31.55 17.36
C TYR A 262 9.26 -31.30 16.69
N ILE A 263 8.25 -32.12 17.02
CA ILE A 263 6.87 -31.91 16.55
C ILE A 263 6.35 -30.56 17.05
N SER A 264 6.64 -30.21 18.31
CA SER A 264 6.24 -28.94 18.90
C SER A 264 6.84 -27.72 18.20
N ASP A 265 8.14 -27.69 17.86
CA ASP A 265 8.73 -26.57 17.11
C ASP A 265 8.13 -26.45 15.70
N ARG A 266 7.91 -27.58 15.01
CA ARG A 266 7.21 -27.58 13.72
C ARG A 266 5.81 -26.98 13.86
N PHE A 267 5.04 -27.41 14.85
CA PHE A 267 3.68 -26.90 15.08
C PHE A 267 3.65 -25.42 15.51
N SER A 268 4.54 -25.01 16.43
CA SER A 268 4.64 -23.61 16.87
C SER A 268 5.07 -22.68 15.73
N SER A 269 5.94 -23.15 14.83
CA SER A 269 6.35 -22.38 13.63
C SER A 269 5.18 -22.14 12.67
N VAL A 270 4.27 -23.12 12.51
CA VAL A 270 3.06 -22.95 11.69
C VAL A 270 2.10 -21.96 12.35
N LEU A 271 1.84 -22.10 13.66
CA LEU A 271 0.98 -21.15 14.40
C LEU A 271 1.54 -19.73 14.39
N ALA A 272 2.84 -19.56 14.63
CA ALA A 272 3.52 -18.27 14.55
C ALA A 272 3.44 -17.66 13.14
N GLY A 273 3.59 -18.48 12.09
CA GLY A 273 3.43 -18.06 10.70
C GLY A 273 2.01 -17.64 10.35
N VAL A 274 0.99 -18.37 10.85
CA VAL A 274 -0.43 -18.01 10.69
C VAL A 274 -0.75 -16.72 11.44
N ALA A 275 -0.30 -16.57 12.69
CA ALA A 275 -0.49 -15.35 13.48
C ALA A 275 0.18 -14.14 12.81
N TYR A 276 1.44 -14.28 12.39
CA TYR A 276 2.18 -13.23 11.67
C TYR A 276 1.45 -12.79 10.40
N LYS A 277 1.14 -13.73 9.50
CA LYS A 277 0.44 -13.42 8.24
C LYS A 277 -0.95 -12.83 8.49
N SER A 278 -1.65 -13.28 9.54
CA SER A 278 -2.95 -12.73 9.88
C SER A 278 -2.88 -11.30 10.41
N ILE A 279 -1.80 -10.90 11.11
CA ILE A 279 -1.59 -9.50 11.50
C ILE A 279 -1.18 -8.65 10.28
N ASP A 280 -0.36 -9.22 9.38
CA ASP A 280 0.19 -8.54 8.21
C ASP A 280 -0.87 -8.28 7.11
N ASP A 281 -1.71 -9.27 6.80
CA ASP A 281 -2.80 -9.13 5.83
C ASP A 281 -3.99 -8.29 6.36
N PHE A 282 -4.10 -8.10 7.68
CA PHE A 282 -5.20 -7.35 8.28
C PHE A 282 -5.01 -5.84 8.13
N GLY A 283 -6.04 -5.15 7.65
CA GLY A 283 -6.05 -3.69 7.55
C GLY A 283 -5.65 -3.15 6.18
N ARG A 284 -5.66 -4.01 5.15
CA ARG A 284 -5.93 -3.58 3.77
C ARG A 284 -7.33 -2.96 3.71
N TYR A 285 -7.48 -1.89 2.93
CA TYR A 285 -8.74 -1.14 2.73
C TYR A 285 -8.81 -0.64 1.28
N SER A 286 -9.99 -0.24 0.79
CA SER A 286 -10.11 0.42 -0.52
C SER A 286 -9.95 1.93 -0.34
N VAL A 287 -9.05 2.54 -1.10
CA VAL A 287 -8.84 4.00 -1.13
C VAL A 287 -9.97 4.67 -1.92
N LEU A 288 -10.34 4.08 -3.06
CA LEU A 288 -11.34 4.61 -3.97
C LEU A 288 -12.70 3.93 -3.75
N HIS A 289 -13.75 4.73 -3.86
CA HIS A 289 -15.15 4.32 -3.76
C HIS A 289 -15.98 5.08 -4.82
N LEU A 290 -15.60 4.90 -6.09
CA LEU A 290 -16.23 5.56 -7.24
C LEU A 290 -17.28 4.66 -7.89
N THR A 291 -16.91 3.42 -8.19
CA THR A 291 -17.74 2.49 -8.96
C THR A 291 -18.51 1.50 -8.08
N SER A 292 -19.49 0.80 -8.65
CA SER A 292 -20.10 -0.37 -8.00
C SER A 292 -19.08 -1.46 -7.68
N GLY A 293 -18.08 -1.68 -8.56
CA GLY A 293 -16.98 -2.63 -8.31
C GLY A 293 -16.10 -2.27 -7.12
N ASP A 294 -15.94 -0.98 -6.81
CA ASP A 294 -15.22 -0.52 -5.61
C ASP A 294 -15.97 -0.87 -4.33
N ARG A 295 -17.32 -0.77 -4.34
CA ARG A 295 -18.18 -1.15 -3.21
C ARG A 295 -18.09 -2.64 -2.91
N ASP A 296 -18.19 -3.46 -3.95
CA ASP A 296 -18.04 -4.92 -3.83
C ASP A 296 -16.65 -5.30 -3.30
N LYS A 297 -15.59 -4.62 -3.76
CA LYS A 297 -14.23 -4.83 -3.24
C LYS A 297 -14.13 -4.41 -1.77
N PHE A 298 -14.72 -3.28 -1.38
CA PHE A 298 -14.77 -2.85 0.03
C PHE A 298 -15.45 -3.91 0.92
N HIS A 299 -16.63 -4.41 0.53
CA HIS A 299 -17.31 -5.49 1.26
C HIS A 299 -16.48 -6.78 1.34
N LYS A 300 -15.90 -7.24 0.22
CA LYS A 300 -15.01 -8.42 0.19
C LYS A 300 -13.77 -8.23 1.09
N ILE A 301 -13.20 -7.03 1.16
CA ILE A 301 -12.09 -6.72 2.06
C ILE A 301 -12.55 -6.75 3.53
N ALA A 302 -13.72 -6.20 3.86
CA ALA A 302 -14.27 -6.23 5.21
C ALA A 302 -14.55 -7.67 5.70
N GLU A 303 -15.17 -8.51 4.87
CA GLU A 303 -15.39 -9.92 5.17
C GLU A 303 -14.07 -10.70 5.32
N LYS A 304 -13.11 -10.45 4.42
CA LYS A 304 -11.77 -11.06 4.50
C LYS A 304 -11.05 -10.64 5.79
N ASN A 305 -11.10 -9.37 6.17
CA ASN A 305 -10.55 -8.86 7.43
C ASN A 305 -11.19 -9.56 8.65
N LYS A 306 -12.51 -9.80 8.63
CA LYS A 306 -13.21 -10.59 9.67
C LYS A 306 -12.71 -12.03 9.74
N SER A 307 -12.56 -12.71 8.60
CA SER A 307 -12.01 -14.08 8.55
C SER A 307 -10.55 -14.16 9.03
N ILE A 308 -9.72 -13.19 8.64
CA ILE A 308 -8.33 -13.07 9.08
C ILE A 308 -8.26 -12.88 10.60
N MET A 309 -9.09 -12.00 11.17
CA MET A 309 -9.16 -11.78 12.60
C MET A 309 -9.57 -13.04 13.37
N VAL A 310 -10.55 -13.81 12.86
CA VAL A 310 -10.93 -15.11 13.46
C VAL A 310 -9.76 -16.09 13.42
N ARG A 311 -9.01 -16.19 12.32
CA ARG A 311 -7.81 -17.05 12.22
C ARG A 311 -6.73 -16.62 13.22
N PHE A 312 -6.49 -15.32 13.38
CA PHE A 312 -5.58 -14.78 14.38
C PHE A 312 -5.98 -15.21 15.80
N PHE A 313 -7.24 -14.97 16.20
CA PHE A 313 -7.75 -15.36 17.52
C PHE A 313 -7.71 -16.87 17.76
N VAL A 314 -8.13 -17.69 16.79
CA VAL A 314 -8.05 -19.16 16.92
C VAL A 314 -6.61 -19.65 17.07
N SER A 315 -5.68 -19.14 16.26
CA SER A 315 -4.25 -19.53 16.35
C SER A 315 -3.61 -19.14 17.68
N SER A 316 -3.97 -17.96 18.19
CA SER A 316 -3.45 -17.43 19.46
C SER A 316 -4.07 -18.14 20.67
N ALA A 317 -5.39 -18.41 20.64
CA ALA A 317 -6.09 -19.18 21.66
C ALA A 317 -5.57 -20.63 21.72
N LEU A 318 -5.34 -21.28 20.58
CA LEU A 318 -4.79 -22.64 20.54
C LEU A 318 -3.36 -22.70 21.10
N SER A 319 -2.50 -21.75 20.75
CA SER A 319 -1.15 -21.64 21.34
C SER A 319 -1.23 -21.41 22.86
N PHE A 320 -2.12 -20.53 23.32
CA PHE A 320 -2.32 -20.26 24.75
C PHE A 320 -2.83 -21.50 25.49
N LEU A 321 -3.82 -22.22 24.95
CA LEU A 321 -4.37 -23.44 25.56
C LEU A 321 -3.31 -24.56 25.66
N ILE A 322 -2.46 -24.73 24.65
CA ILE A 322 -1.35 -25.70 24.71
C ILE A 322 -0.36 -25.29 25.80
N ASN A 323 0.03 -24.02 25.84
CA ASN A 323 0.98 -23.52 26.85
C ASN A 323 0.43 -23.64 28.29
N VAL A 324 -0.85 -23.33 28.51
CA VAL A 324 -1.53 -23.47 29.82
C VAL A 324 -1.76 -24.94 30.18
N GLY A 325 -2.11 -25.80 29.20
CA GLY A 325 -2.21 -27.23 29.41
C GLY A 325 -0.89 -27.84 29.86
N SER A 326 0.22 -27.49 29.18
CA SER A 326 1.57 -27.91 29.57
C SER A 326 1.97 -27.40 30.96
N SER A 327 1.66 -26.14 31.32
CA SER A 327 2.03 -25.58 32.62
C SER A 327 1.19 -26.11 33.78
N LEU A 328 -0.12 -26.31 33.60
CA LEU A 328 -0.98 -26.96 34.59
C LEU A 328 -0.58 -28.43 34.81
N PHE A 329 -0.23 -29.13 33.73
CA PHE A 329 0.25 -30.50 33.81
C PHE A 329 1.57 -30.60 34.58
N VAL A 330 2.53 -29.67 34.32
CA VAL A 330 3.74 -29.50 35.14
C VAL A 330 3.38 -29.31 36.61
N ALA A 331 2.54 -28.32 36.93
CA ALA A 331 2.20 -27.96 38.30
C ALA A 331 1.49 -29.10 39.05
N TRP A 332 0.55 -29.80 38.40
CA TRP A 332 -0.11 -30.98 38.98
C TRP A 332 0.88 -32.10 39.23
N SER A 333 1.75 -32.39 38.27
CA SER A 333 2.75 -33.46 38.42
C SER A 333 3.74 -33.16 39.55
N TRP A 334 4.16 -31.90 39.72
CA TRP A 334 5.08 -31.48 40.78
C TRP A 334 4.42 -31.36 42.17
N ALA A 335 3.10 -31.18 42.23
CA ALA A 335 2.34 -31.22 43.49
C ALA A 335 2.01 -32.66 43.96
N GLY A 336 2.20 -33.66 43.09
CA GLY A 336 1.99 -35.08 43.37
C GLY A 336 3.28 -35.87 43.70
N SER A 337 4.43 -35.20 43.69
CA SER A 337 5.75 -35.73 44.05
C SER A 337 6.21 -35.25 45.43
#